data_AF-A0A7S2SBZ2-F1
#
_entry.id   AF-A0A7S2SBZ2-F1
#
_cell.length_a   1.000
_cell.length_b   1.000
_cell.length_c   1.000
_cell.angle_alpha   90.00
_cell.angle_beta   90.00
_cell.angle_gamma   90.00
#
_symmetry.space_group_name_H-M   'P 1'
#
loop_
_entity.id
_entity.type
_entity.pdbx_description
1 polymer ?
#
loop_
_entity_poly.entity_id
_entity_poly.type
_entity_poly.pdbx_seq_one_letter_code
_entity_poly.pdbx_strand_id
1 'polypeptide(L)'
;PGAASAMQEAAPALTTAASLSEVPSAPVFHPSAEEFADMYTYVRRIRDQGGADAGICIIVPPSSWQNRFSPPNHKFRSRIQDIRSVGGFARERQAFDRELRLFMYLRRTPLRRAVCIEAGQEAVAVDLHRLSVALAEHGGVVAMVSNGCASTSTWDAV
;
A
#
# COMPACT_ATOMS: atom_id res chain seq x y z
N PRO A 1 -26.00 34.23 -26.23
CA PRO A 1 -24.57 34.45 -25.90
C PRO A 1 -24.32 34.10 -24.42
N GLY A 2 -24.16 32.81 -24.14
CA GLY A 2 -23.93 32.28 -22.79
C GLY A 2 -22.44 32.27 -22.46
N ALA A 3 -22.11 32.75 -21.26
CA ALA A 3 -20.79 32.59 -20.66
C ALA A 3 -20.79 31.28 -19.85
N ALA A 4 -20.15 30.25 -20.39
CA ALA A 4 -19.85 29.03 -19.66
C ALA A 4 -18.59 29.26 -18.82
N SER A 5 -18.76 29.47 -17.50
CA SER A 5 -17.65 29.41 -16.56
C SER A 5 -17.24 27.96 -16.37
N ALA A 6 -16.03 27.63 -16.83
CA ALA A 6 -15.38 26.35 -16.64
C ALA A 6 -15.10 26.11 -15.16
N MET A 7 -15.78 25.13 -14.56
CA MET A 7 -15.36 24.56 -13.28
C MET A 7 -14.13 23.70 -13.55
N GLN A 8 -12.99 24.16 -13.04
CA GLN A 8 -11.74 23.41 -13.05
C GLN A 8 -11.82 22.35 -11.95
N GLU A 9 -12.16 21.12 -12.32
CA GLU A 9 -12.06 19.95 -11.45
C GLU A 9 -10.59 19.54 -11.32
N ALA A 10 -9.91 20.15 -10.34
CA ALA A 10 -8.59 19.73 -9.92
C ALA A 10 -8.71 18.40 -9.18
N ALA A 11 -8.25 17.32 -9.80
CA ALA A 11 -8.11 16.02 -9.17
C ALA A 11 -7.36 16.16 -7.82
N PRO A 12 -7.89 15.61 -6.71
CA PRO A 12 -7.21 15.73 -5.44
C PRO A 12 -5.90 14.93 -5.49
N ALA A 13 -4.80 15.63 -5.24
CA ALA A 13 -3.48 15.04 -5.08
C ALA A 13 -3.53 13.97 -3.98
N LEU A 14 -3.39 12.70 -4.38
CA LEU A 14 -3.19 11.57 -3.48
C LEU A 14 -1.79 11.66 -2.88
N THR A 15 -1.61 12.53 -1.90
CA THR A 15 -0.38 12.58 -1.10
C THR A 15 -0.73 13.04 0.31
N THR A 16 -0.85 12.08 1.22
CA THR A 16 -0.27 12.09 2.56
C THR A 16 -0.49 10.70 3.13
N ALA A 17 0.58 10.03 3.55
CA ALA A 17 0.50 8.80 4.32
C ALA A 17 -0.12 9.17 5.68
N ALA A 18 -1.45 9.16 5.76
CA ALA A 18 -2.18 9.44 6.98
C ALA A 18 -1.67 8.50 8.08
N SER A 19 -1.27 9.08 9.20
CA SER A 19 -0.91 8.27 10.37
C SER A 19 -2.14 7.44 10.78
N LEU A 20 -1.94 6.22 11.28
CA LEU A 20 -3.03 5.38 11.80
C LEU A 20 -3.88 6.10 12.87
N SER A 21 -3.32 7.11 13.53
CA SER A 21 -3.99 7.96 14.51
C SER A 21 -4.93 9.01 13.91
N GLU A 22 -4.88 9.27 12.61
CA GLU A 22 -5.70 10.28 11.92
C GLU A 22 -7.00 9.71 11.37
N VAL A 23 -7.12 8.38 11.28
CA VAL A 23 -8.34 7.72 10.77
C VAL A 23 -9.38 7.67 11.88
N PRO A 24 -10.59 8.26 11.70
CA PRO A 24 -11.63 8.19 12.70
C PRO A 24 -12.11 6.74 12.88
N SER A 25 -12.43 6.38 14.14
CA SER A 25 -12.97 5.04 14.43
C SER A 25 -14.31 4.85 13.73
N ALA A 26 -14.56 3.62 13.26
CA ALA A 26 -15.84 3.25 12.68
C ALA A 26 -16.97 3.40 13.72
N PRO A 27 -18.17 3.86 13.32
CA PRO A 27 -19.33 3.95 14.22
C PRO A 27 -19.74 2.56 14.71
N VAL A 28 -20.12 2.50 15.99
CA VAL A 28 -20.53 1.27 16.68
C VAL A 28 -22.01 1.37 17.05
N PHE A 29 -22.80 0.37 16.65
CA PHE A 29 -24.24 0.33 16.86
C PHE A 29 -24.64 -0.87 17.74
N HIS A 30 -25.57 -0.62 18.66
CA HIS A 30 -26.08 -1.59 19.62
C HIS A 30 -27.60 -1.75 19.46
N PRO A 31 -28.07 -2.70 18.63
CA PRO A 31 -29.50 -2.98 18.46
C PRO A 31 -30.13 -3.55 19.72
N SER A 32 -31.42 -3.27 19.91
CA SER A 32 -32.25 -4.02 20.87
C SER A 32 -32.49 -5.46 20.38
N ALA A 33 -33.01 -6.34 21.24
CA ALA A 33 -33.34 -7.71 20.83
C ALA A 33 -34.40 -7.77 19.72
N GLU A 34 -35.34 -6.82 19.71
CA GLU A 34 -36.39 -6.71 18.69
C GLU A 34 -35.83 -6.20 17.36
N GLU A 35 -34.98 -5.17 17.41
CA GLU A 35 -34.30 -4.63 16.23
C GLU A 35 -33.32 -5.62 15.62
N PHE A 36 -32.66 -6.42 16.47
CA PHE A 36 -31.74 -7.46 16.03
C PHE A 36 -32.48 -8.64 15.36
N ALA A 37 -33.75 -8.87 15.68
CA ALA A 37 -34.55 -9.89 15.02
C ALA A 37 -34.81 -9.56 13.54
N ASP A 38 -34.95 -8.27 13.19
CA ASP A 38 -34.99 -7.78 11.81
C ASP A 38 -33.79 -6.89 11.48
N MET A 39 -32.64 -7.54 11.31
CA MET A 39 -31.37 -6.87 11.02
C MET A 39 -31.41 -6.08 9.69
N TYR A 40 -32.21 -6.46 8.70
CA TYR A 40 -32.26 -5.75 7.42
C TYR A 40 -32.86 -4.35 7.59
N THR A 41 -33.95 -4.26 8.35
CA THR A 41 -34.58 -2.98 8.68
C THR A 41 -33.66 -2.15 9.57
N TYR A 42 -32.98 -2.77 10.54
CA TYR A 42 -31.99 -2.09 11.37
C TYR A 42 -30.81 -1.53 10.56
N VAL A 43 -30.25 -2.30 9.63
CA VAL A 43 -29.15 -1.85 8.75
C VAL A 43 -29.56 -0.66 7.89
N ARG A 44 -30.80 -0.63 7.37
CA ARG A 44 -31.32 0.54 6.64
C ARG A 44 -31.40 1.78 7.54
N ARG A 45 -31.86 1.62 8.77
CA ARG A 45 -31.94 2.71 9.74
C ARG A 45 -30.57 3.28 10.10
N ILE A 46 -29.59 2.43 10.42
CA ILE A 46 -28.24 2.89 10.79
C ILE A 46 -27.49 3.50 9.60
N ARG A 47 -27.81 3.09 8.37
CA ARG A 47 -27.26 3.69 7.15
C ARG A 47 -27.57 5.18 7.10
N ASP A 48 -28.82 5.53 7.39
CA ASP A 48 -29.29 6.91 7.37
C ASP A 48 -28.84 7.70 8.64
N GLN A 49 -28.44 7.01 9.71
CA GLN A 49 -27.89 7.60 10.95
C GLN A 49 -26.37 7.87 10.91
N GLY A 50 -25.75 7.81 9.73
CA GLY A 50 -24.32 8.09 9.53
C GLY A 50 -23.46 6.86 9.25
N GLY A 51 -24.06 5.67 9.15
CA GLY A 51 -23.36 4.46 8.70
C GLY A 51 -22.92 4.55 7.23
N ALA A 52 -23.67 5.27 6.38
CA ALA A 52 -23.28 5.52 4.99
C ALA A 52 -22.03 6.39 4.88
N ASP A 53 -21.90 7.40 5.74
CA ASP A 53 -20.84 8.40 5.66
C ASP A 53 -19.47 7.81 6.02
N ALA A 54 -19.44 6.83 6.93
CA ALA A 54 -18.22 6.16 7.35
C ALA A 54 -17.77 5.02 6.40
N GLY A 55 -18.66 4.55 5.51
CA GLY A 55 -18.41 3.41 4.61
C GLY A 55 -18.34 2.02 5.28
N ILE A 56 -17.95 1.96 6.55
CA ILE A 56 -17.96 0.77 7.40
C ILE A 56 -18.57 1.08 8.78
N CYS A 57 -19.20 0.09 9.42
CA CYS A 57 -19.69 0.20 10.78
C CYS A 57 -19.57 -1.15 11.51
N ILE A 58 -19.60 -1.10 12.85
CA ILE A 58 -19.57 -2.28 13.71
C ILE A 58 -20.95 -2.43 14.37
N ILE A 59 -21.57 -3.60 14.27
CA ILE A 59 -22.81 -3.92 14.97
C ILE A 59 -22.49 -4.91 16.07
N VAL A 60 -22.75 -4.53 17.32
CA VAL A 60 -22.56 -5.39 18.48
C VAL A 60 -23.89 -6.07 18.79
N PRO A 61 -23.99 -7.40 18.68
CA PRO A 61 -25.25 -8.09 18.96
C PRO A 61 -25.68 -7.90 20.42
N PRO A 62 -27.00 -7.98 20.71
CA PRO A 62 -27.51 -7.85 22.07
C PRO A 62 -27.00 -9.01 22.95
N SER A 63 -26.89 -8.76 24.26
CA SER A 63 -26.38 -9.74 25.23
C SER A 63 -27.21 -11.02 25.35
N SER A 64 -28.48 -10.98 24.96
CA SER A 64 -29.37 -12.14 24.90
C SER A 64 -29.02 -13.09 23.76
N TRP A 65 -28.29 -12.63 22.74
CA TRP A 65 -27.87 -13.44 21.61
C TRP A 65 -26.57 -14.18 21.93
N GLN A 66 -26.64 -15.51 21.96
CA GLN A 66 -25.48 -16.38 22.13
C GLN A 66 -25.22 -17.16 20.85
N ASN A 67 -24.07 -16.92 20.24
CA ASN A 67 -23.62 -17.73 19.13
C ASN A 67 -23.15 -19.10 19.62
N ARG A 68 -23.86 -20.17 19.23
CA ARG A 68 -23.37 -21.55 19.41
C ARG A 68 -22.38 -21.87 18.29
N PHE A 69 -21.16 -21.35 18.40
CA PHE A 69 -20.08 -21.68 17.49
C PHE A 69 -19.61 -23.12 17.74
N SER A 70 -19.80 -24.03 16.77
CA SER A 70 -19.26 -25.40 16.87
C SER A 70 -18.82 -25.95 15.52
N PRO A 71 -17.53 -25.80 15.16
CA PRO A 71 -16.91 -26.64 14.15
C PRO A 71 -15.90 -27.61 14.80
N PRO A 72 -16.31 -28.82 15.23
CA PRO A 72 -15.35 -29.83 15.64
C PRO A 72 -14.55 -30.32 14.41
N ASN A 73 -13.22 -30.32 14.54
CA ASN A 73 -12.25 -30.89 13.58
C ASN A 73 -12.27 -30.32 12.15
N HIS A 74 -12.02 -29.01 11.99
CA HIS A 74 -11.77 -28.41 10.68
C HIS A 74 -10.26 -28.38 10.36
N LYS A 75 -9.89 -28.72 9.12
CA LYS A 75 -8.54 -28.53 8.58
C LYS A 75 -8.63 -27.55 7.43
N PHE A 76 -7.84 -26.49 7.47
CA PHE A 76 -7.73 -25.53 6.38
C PHE A 76 -6.28 -25.45 5.91
N ARG A 77 -6.09 -25.22 4.61
CA ARG A 77 -4.77 -24.95 4.05
C ARG A 77 -4.44 -23.49 4.30
N SER A 78 -3.45 -23.23 5.15
CA SER A 78 -2.99 -21.87 5.38
C SER A 78 -2.28 -21.31 4.13
N ARG A 79 -2.42 -20.01 3.91
CA ARG A 79 -1.63 -19.26 2.92
C ARG A 79 -0.62 -18.41 3.68
N ILE A 80 0.61 -18.37 3.18
CA ILE A 80 1.63 -17.46 3.68
C ILE A 80 1.41 -16.11 2.99
N GLN A 81 1.24 -15.06 3.77
CA GLN A 81 1.18 -13.69 3.28
C GLN A 81 2.45 -12.96 3.72
N ASP A 82 3.41 -12.80 2.81
CA ASP A 82 4.62 -12.01 3.08
C ASP A 82 4.26 -10.52 3.06
N ILE A 83 4.29 -9.87 4.23
CA ILE A 83 3.92 -8.46 4.38
C ILE A 83 4.76 -7.54 3.48
N ARG A 84 6.02 -7.92 3.19
CA ARG A 84 6.90 -7.18 2.31
C ARG A 84 6.44 -7.21 0.86
N SER A 85 5.61 -8.18 0.48
CA SER A 85 5.07 -8.34 -0.88
C SER A 85 3.70 -7.66 -1.07
N VAL A 86 3.04 -7.28 0.02
CA VAL A 86 1.63 -6.81 -0.01
C VAL A 86 1.53 -5.30 -0.24
N GLY A 87 2.55 -4.54 0.16
CA GLY A 87 2.58 -3.08 0.02
C GLY A 87 2.60 -2.60 -1.44
N GLY A 88 2.09 -1.39 -1.69
CA GLY A 88 2.15 -0.76 -3.02
C GLY A 88 3.57 -0.66 -3.57
N PHE A 89 4.52 -0.28 -2.71
CA PHE A 89 5.96 -0.20 -3.04
C PHE A 89 6.55 -1.53 -3.51
N ALA A 90 6.08 -2.66 -2.97
CA ALA A 90 6.56 -3.97 -3.37
C ALA A 90 6.08 -4.35 -4.78
N ARG A 91 4.85 -3.98 -5.13
CA ARG A 91 4.29 -4.19 -6.48
C ARG A 91 5.05 -3.37 -7.52
N GLU A 92 5.35 -2.12 -7.21
CA GLU A 92 6.11 -1.23 -8.09
C GLU A 92 7.54 -1.75 -8.32
N ARG A 93 8.23 -2.15 -7.25
CA ARG A 93 9.55 -2.79 -7.34
C ARG A 93 9.51 -4.06 -8.20
N GLN A 94 8.51 -4.92 -8.01
CA GLN A 94 8.36 -6.14 -8.82
C GLN A 94 8.08 -5.83 -10.30
N ALA A 95 7.30 -4.80 -10.59
CA ALA A 95 7.04 -4.35 -11.96
C ALA A 95 8.33 -3.85 -12.62
N PHE A 96 9.09 -3.00 -11.93
CA PHE A 96 10.39 -2.52 -12.38
C PHE A 96 11.35 -3.67 -12.70
N ASP A 97 11.51 -4.63 -11.78
CA ASP A 97 12.39 -5.78 -11.97
C ASP A 97 11.98 -6.62 -13.20
N ARG A 98 10.67 -6.78 -13.42
CA ARG A 98 10.13 -7.51 -14.58
C ARG A 98 10.46 -6.78 -15.89
N GLU A 99 10.23 -5.48 -15.95
CA GLU A 99 10.47 -4.67 -17.15
C GLU A 99 11.96 -4.58 -17.46
N LEU A 100 12.80 -4.36 -16.45
CA LEU A 100 14.25 -4.32 -16.61
C LEU A 100 14.81 -5.65 -17.14
N ARG A 101 14.33 -6.78 -16.61
CA ARG A 101 14.74 -8.10 -17.10
C ARG A 101 14.32 -8.32 -18.54
N LEU A 102 13.11 -7.91 -18.91
CA LEU A 102 12.63 -7.99 -20.30
C LEU A 102 13.49 -7.12 -21.22
N PHE A 103 13.76 -5.88 -20.84
CA PHE A 103 14.62 -4.97 -21.61
C PHE A 103 16.01 -5.56 -21.85
N MET A 104 16.63 -6.09 -20.81
CA MET A 104 17.95 -6.71 -20.86
C MET A 104 17.96 -7.99 -21.70
N TYR A 105 16.90 -8.78 -21.64
CA TYR A 105 16.71 -9.95 -22.51
C TYR A 105 16.62 -9.56 -23.99
N LEU A 106 15.82 -8.54 -24.32
CA LEU A 106 15.66 -8.03 -25.68
C LEU A 106 16.98 -7.48 -26.25
N ARG A 107 17.81 -6.85 -25.40
CA ARG A 107 19.16 -6.39 -25.75
C ARG A 107 20.23 -7.48 -25.80
N ARG A 108 19.85 -8.76 -25.67
CA ARG A 108 20.75 -9.93 -25.68
C ARG A 108 21.74 -9.98 -24.51
N THR A 109 21.49 -9.23 -23.43
CA THR A 109 22.30 -9.19 -22.21
C THR A 109 21.46 -9.49 -20.97
N PRO A 110 20.86 -10.70 -20.86
CA PRO A 110 19.88 -10.98 -19.81
C PRO A 110 20.50 -10.96 -18.41
N LEU A 111 19.81 -10.30 -17.47
CA LEU A 111 20.16 -10.32 -16.04
C LEU A 111 19.83 -11.68 -15.44
N ARG A 112 20.81 -12.60 -15.45
CA ARG A 112 20.65 -13.97 -14.92
C ARG A 112 20.68 -14.04 -13.39
N ARG A 113 21.32 -13.06 -12.75
CA ARG A 113 21.49 -12.96 -11.29
C ARG A 113 21.23 -11.52 -10.84
N ALA A 114 20.97 -11.35 -9.55
CA ALA A 114 20.90 -10.02 -8.95
C ALA A 114 22.25 -9.30 -9.12
N VAL A 115 22.20 -8.00 -9.31
CA VAL A 115 23.40 -7.15 -9.35
C VAL A 115 23.87 -6.99 -7.91
N CYS A 116 25.14 -7.33 -7.65
CA CYS A 116 25.76 -7.18 -6.34
C CYS A 116 26.87 -6.13 -6.40
N ILE A 117 27.07 -5.43 -5.30
CA ILE A 117 28.22 -4.56 -5.07
C ILE A 117 29.02 -5.15 -3.91
N GLU A 118 30.35 -5.06 -3.99
CA GLU A 118 31.23 -5.44 -2.89
C GLU A 118 31.20 -4.34 -1.83
N ALA A 119 30.68 -4.68 -0.65
CA ALA A 119 30.72 -3.82 0.54
C ALA A 119 31.64 -4.48 1.56
N GLY A 120 32.95 -4.25 1.41
CA GLY A 120 33.97 -4.90 2.23
C GLY A 120 34.20 -6.36 1.82
N GLN A 121 33.94 -7.31 2.73
CA GLN A 121 34.11 -8.76 2.48
C GLN A 121 32.82 -9.46 2.00
N GLU A 122 31.71 -8.74 1.89
CA GLU A 122 30.41 -9.31 1.51
C GLU A 122 29.85 -8.68 0.23
N ALA A 123 29.38 -9.54 -0.67
CA ALA A 123 28.67 -9.15 -1.88
C ALA A 123 27.19 -8.90 -1.54
N VAL A 124 26.78 -7.63 -1.52
CA VAL A 124 25.42 -7.22 -1.19
C VAL A 124 24.60 -7.01 -2.45
N ALA A 125 23.44 -7.67 -2.54
CA ALA A 125 22.52 -7.49 -3.66
C ALA A 125 21.87 -6.10 -3.61
N VAL A 126 21.94 -5.38 -4.72
CA VAL A 126 21.44 -4.02 -4.85
C VAL A 126 19.97 -4.01 -5.24
N ASP A 127 19.20 -3.14 -4.58
CA ASP A 127 17.84 -2.82 -5.01
C ASP A 127 17.88 -1.77 -6.14
N LEU A 128 17.80 -2.26 -7.38
CA LEU A 128 17.88 -1.43 -8.58
C LEU A 128 16.68 -0.47 -8.71
N HIS A 129 15.51 -0.84 -8.21
CA HIS A 129 14.35 0.06 -8.21
C HIS A 129 14.62 1.27 -7.32
N ARG A 130 15.05 1.03 -6.07
CA ARG A 130 15.41 2.11 -5.14
C ARG A 130 16.52 3.00 -5.69
N LEU A 131 17.55 2.40 -6.30
CA LEU A 131 18.63 3.15 -6.93
C LEU A 131 18.09 4.03 -8.08
N SER A 132 17.21 3.50 -8.92
CA SER A 132 16.65 4.26 -10.05
C SER A 132 15.80 5.46 -9.60
N VAL A 133 15.03 5.30 -8.51
CA VAL A 133 14.22 6.38 -7.93
C VAL A 133 15.14 7.46 -7.34
N ALA A 134 16.13 7.06 -6.54
CA ALA A 134 17.11 8.00 -5.97
C ALA A 134 17.88 8.76 -7.06
N LEU A 135 18.27 8.08 -8.15
CA LEU A 135 18.92 8.73 -9.29
C LEU A 135 18.00 9.75 -9.96
N ALA A 136 16.73 9.42 -10.16
CA ALA A 136 15.76 10.34 -10.77
C ALA A 136 15.55 11.59 -9.91
N GLU A 137 15.48 11.44 -8.58
CA GLU A 137 15.38 12.57 -7.63
C GLU A 137 16.59 13.51 -7.71
N HIS A 138 17.79 12.97 -7.98
CA HIS A 138 19.03 13.74 -8.12
C HIS A 138 19.28 14.27 -9.56
N GLY A 139 18.28 14.26 -10.43
CA GLY A 139 18.40 14.76 -11.80
C GLY A 139 19.06 13.79 -12.79
N GLY A 140 19.13 12.51 -12.41
CA GLY A 140 19.66 11.42 -13.23
C GLY A 140 21.15 11.15 -13.04
N VAL A 141 21.63 10.10 -13.70
CA VAL A 141 23.01 9.61 -13.57
C VAL A 141 24.03 10.69 -13.94
N VAL A 142 23.78 11.43 -15.02
CA VAL A 142 24.74 12.44 -15.52
C VAL A 142 24.95 13.55 -14.50
N ALA A 143 23.86 14.08 -13.92
CA ALA A 143 23.90 15.12 -12.91
C ALA A 143 24.58 14.64 -11.62
N MET A 144 24.29 13.42 -11.19
CA MET A 144 24.90 12.85 -9.98
C MET A 144 26.42 12.63 -10.15
N VAL A 145 26.85 12.14 -11.32
CA VAL A 145 28.28 11.94 -11.61
C VAL A 145 29.01 13.29 -11.72
N SER A 146 28.40 14.32 -12.32
CA SER A 146 29.01 15.65 -12.37
C SER A 146 29.14 16.31 -11.00
N ASN A 147 28.17 16.08 -10.09
CA ASN A 147 28.22 16.59 -8.72
C ASN A 147 29.22 15.81 -7.85
N GLY A 148 29.36 14.50 -8.06
CA GLY A 148 30.30 13.64 -7.33
C GLY A 148 31.77 13.83 -7.71
N CYS A 149 32.06 14.43 -8.87
CA CYS A 149 33.43 14.76 -9.26
C CYS A 149 34.05 15.90 -8.40
N ALA A 150 33.24 16.60 -7.59
CA ALA A 150 33.71 17.66 -6.70
C ALA A 150 34.03 17.22 -5.25
N SER A 151 33.68 15.99 -4.83
CA SER A 151 33.94 15.56 -3.44
C SER A 151 34.11 14.04 -3.31
N THR A 152 35.34 13.55 -3.46
CA THR A 152 35.73 12.18 -3.08
C THR A 152 36.05 12.06 -1.57
N SER A 153 35.51 12.92 -0.70
CA SER A 153 35.89 12.95 0.74
C SER A 153 34.78 12.66 1.73
N THR A 154 33.65 12.04 1.34
CA THR A 154 32.52 11.85 2.29
C THR A 154 31.84 10.48 2.20
N TRP A 155 32.52 9.45 1.69
CA TRP A 155 32.01 8.08 1.72
C TRP A 155 32.62 7.21 2.85
N ASP A 156 33.36 7.80 3.79
CA ASP A 156 33.93 7.11 4.96
C ASP A 156 33.01 7.11 6.21
N ALA A 157 31.74 7.48 6.08
CA ALA A 157 30.83 7.57 7.23
C ALA A 157 29.42 7.06 6.94
N VAL A 158 29.29 5.77 6.60
CA VAL A 158 28.13 4.92 6.92
C VAL A 158 28.62 3.51 7.19
#